data_AF-A0A1F7UI84-F1
#
_entry.id   AF-A0A1F7UI84-F1
#
_cell.length_a   1.000
_cell.length_b   1.000
_cell.length_c   1.000
_cell.angle_alpha   90.00
_cell.angle_beta   90.00
_cell.angle_gamma   90.00
#
_symmetry.space_group_name_H-M   'P 1'
#
loop_
_entity.id
_entity.type
_entity.pdbx_description
1 polymer ?
#
loop_
_entity_poly.entity_id
_entity_poly.type
_entity_poly.pdbx_seq_one_letter_code
_entity_poly.pdbx_strand_id
1 'polypeptide(L)' 'MKNVNYNLIKMLHNTLDDEWRIHKFYIKDAKSGCKECAKIMERICMDLERHLRMLTKELQSHAKKGLK' A
#
# COMPACT_ATOMS: atom_id res chain seq x y z
N MET A 1 6.17 -25.33 -3.49
CA MET A 1 5.66 -24.44 -2.43
C MET A 1 5.44 -23.06 -3.01
N LYS A 2 4.21 -22.53 -3.01
CA LYS A 2 4.00 -21.09 -3.27
C LYS A 2 4.56 -20.36 -2.06
N ASN A 3 5.60 -19.54 -2.25
CA ASN A 3 6.21 -18.80 -1.14
C ASN A 3 5.26 -17.66 -0.75
N VAL A 4 4.34 -17.94 0.18
CA VAL A 4 3.33 -17.00 0.65
C VAL A 4 4.00 -15.77 1.25
N ASN A 5 5.13 -15.94 1.96
CA ASN A 5 5.93 -14.84 2.48
C ASN A 5 6.44 -13.92 1.37
N TYR A 6 7.04 -14.49 0.32
CA TYR A 6 7.48 -13.72 -0.84
C TYR A 6 6.33 -12.96 -1.47
N ASN A 7 5.16 -13.59 -1.64
CA ASN A 7 4.00 -12.92 -2.21
C ASN A 7 3.53 -11.74 -1.35
N LEU A 8 3.44 -11.92 -0.02
CA LEU A 8 3.05 -10.87 0.90
C LEU A 8 4.08 -9.72 0.96
N ILE A 9 5.38 -10.04 0.95
CA ILE A 9 6.46 -9.03 0.87
C ILE A 9 6.39 -8.27 -0.45
N LYS A 10 6.16 -8.98 -1.57
CA LYS A 10 6.04 -8.36 -2.89
C LYS A 10 4.83 -7.43 -2.96
N MET A 11 3.69 -7.85 -2.39
CA MET A 11 2.52 -7.01 -2.25
C MET A 11 2.82 -5.78 -1.38
N LEU A 12 3.45 -5.96 -0.21
CA LEU A 12 3.82 -4.86 0.68
C LEU A 12 4.70 -3.83 -0.04
N HIS A 13 5.73 -4.29 -0.75
CA HIS A 13 6.63 -3.42 -1.50
C HIS A 13 5.89 -2.61 -2.56
N ASN A 14 5.02 -3.24 -3.35
CA ASN A 14 4.26 -2.56 -4.39
C ASN A 14 3.28 -1.54 -3.79
N THR A 15 2.56 -1.93 -2.72
CA THR A 15 1.65 -1.03 -2.02
C THR A 15 2.38 0.18 -1.42
N LEU A 16 3.62 0.00 -0.93
CA LEU A 16 4.46 1.11 -0.44
C LEU A 16 4.83 2.08 -1.56
N ASP A 17 5.26 1.57 -2.72
CA ASP A 17 5.62 2.43 -3.87
C ASP A 17 4.38 3.20 -4.38
N ASP A 18 3.23 2.52 -4.49
CA ASP A 18 1.98 3.13 -4.94
C ASP A 18 1.50 4.23 -3.98
N GLU A 19 1.50 3.94 -2.67
CA GLU A 19 1.09 4.90 -1.64
C GLU A 19 1.98 6.14 -1.67
N TRP A 20 3.30 5.94 -1.70
CA TRP A 20 4.26 7.03 -1.74
C TRP A 20 4.09 7.91 -2.98
N ARG A 21 3.88 7.31 -4.17
CA ARG A 21 3.66 8.07 -5.41
C ARG A 21 2.38 8.89 -5.37
N ILE A 22 1.28 8.29 -4.89
CA ILE A 22 0.00 8.98 -4.77
C ILE A 22 0.12 10.16 -3.82
N HIS A 23 0.69 9.92 -2.65
CA HIS A 23 0.90 10.94 -1.62
C HIS A 23 1.82 12.06 -2.11
N LYS A 24 2.96 11.70 -2.72
CA LYS A 24 4.01 12.67 -3.08
C LYS A 24 3.69 13.48 -4.33
N PHE A 25 3.04 12.87 -5.33
CA PHE A 25 2.86 13.47 -6.65
C PHE A 25 1.38 13.55 -7.05
N TYR A 26 0.66 12.43 -7.09
CA TYR A 26 -0.60 12.37 -7.83
C TYR A 26 -1.72 13.20 -7.20
N ILE A 27 -1.79 13.28 -5.86
CA ILE A 27 -2.76 14.16 -5.19
C ILE A 27 -2.49 15.63 -5.53
N LYS A 28 -1.22 16.05 -5.55
CA LYS A 28 -0.84 17.44 -5.87
C LYS A 28 -1.20 17.77 -7.32
N ASP A 29 -0.88 16.88 -8.25
CA ASP A 29 -1.18 17.06 -9.67
C ASP A 29 -2.70 17.10 -9.91
N ALA A 30 -3.45 16.18 -9.27
CA ALA A 30 -4.90 16.14 -9.36
C ALA A 30 -5.57 17.40 -8.78
N LYS A 31 -5.09 17.92 -7.65
CA LYS A 31 -5.60 19.18 -7.06
C LYS A 31 -5.49 20.37 -8.00
N SER A 32 -4.54 20.33 -8.93
CA SER A 32 -4.29 21.39 -9.90
C SER A 32 -5.23 21.35 -11.11
N GLY A 33 -5.79 20.18 -11.45
CA GLY A 33 -6.59 19.99 -12.67
C GLY A 33 -8.03 19.52 -12.46
N CYS A 34 -8.31 18.71 -11.42
CA CYS A 34 -9.64 18.13 -11.19
C CYS A 34 -9.87 17.76 -9.72
N LYS A 35 -10.85 18.41 -9.08
CA LYS A 35 -11.23 18.17 -7.68
C LYS A 35 -11.72 16.75 -7.42
N GLU A 36 -12.46 16.14 -8.35
CA GLU A 36 -12.95 14.76 -8.16
C GLU A 36 -11.82 13.73 -8.27
N CYS A 37 -10.86 13.93 -9.18
CA CYS A 37 -9.64 13.11 -9.22
C CYS A 37 -8.84 13.22 -7.92
N ALA A 38 -8.72 14.42 -7.35
CA ALA A 38 -8.03 14.62 -6.09
C ALA A 38 -8.69 13.83 -4.94
N LYS A 39 -10.02 13.88 -4.82
CA LYS A 39 -10.77 13.10 -3.82
C LYS A 39 -10.59 11.60 -4.01
N ILE A 40 -10.59 11.10 -5.25
CA ILE A 40 -10.37 9.69 -5.54
C ILE A 40 -8.95 9.29 -5.12
N MET A 41 -7.94 10.07 -5.48
CA MET A 41 -6.54 9.80 -5.09
C MET A 41 -6.35 9.82 -3.57
N GLU A 42 -6.99 10.75 -2.86
CA GLU A 42 -6.97 10.80 -1.39
C GLU A 42 -7.59 9.53 -0.79
N ARG A 43 -8.73 9.05 -1.31
CA ARG A 43 -9.35 7.80 -0.86
C ARG A 43 -8.49 6.58 -1.13
N ILE A 44 -7.90 6.49 -2.33
CA ILE A 44 -6.99 5.39 -2.68
C ILE A 44 -5.78 5.39 -1.74
N CYS A 45 -5.20 6.56 -1.44
CA CYS A 45 -4.09 6.69 -0.49
C CYS A 45 -4.46 6.11 0.89
N MET A 46 -5.63 6.47 1.42
CA MET A 46 -6.12 5.96 2.70
C MET A 46 -6.33 4.43 2.70
N ASP A 47 -6.86 3.88 1.60
CA ASP A 47 -7.04 2.44 1.44
C ASP A 47 -5.70 1.71 1.36
N LEU A 48 -4.71 2.27 0.66
CA LEU A 48 -3.35 1.72 0.59
C LEU A 48 -2.69 1.71 1.97
N GLU A 49 -2.81 2.78 2.76
CA GLU A 49 -2.31 2.78 4.15
C GLU A 49 -2.95 1.67 4.99
N ARG A 50 -4.24 1.38 4.79
CA ARG A 50 -4.92 0.27 5.46
C ARG A 50 -4.35 -1.08 5.00
N HIS A 51 -4.10 -1.26 3.71
CA HIS A 51 -3.47 -2.46 3.18
C HIS A 51 -2.04 -2.65 3.72
N LEU A 52 -1.25 -1.58 3.81
CA LEU A 52 0.09 -1.61 4.42
C LEU A 52 0.02 -2.14 5.85
N ARG A 53 -0.88 -1.59 6.68
CA ARG A 53 -1.07 -2.07 8.07
C ARG A 53 -1.45 -3.55 8.13
N MET A 54 -2.32 -4.02 7.24
CA MET A 54 -2.72 -5.43 7.17
C MET A 54 -1.55 -6.34 6.79
N LEU A 55 -0.81 -5.98 5.74
CA LEU A 55 0.34 -6.75 5.24
C LEU A 55 1.47 -6.80 6.28
N THR A 56 1.82 -5.66 6.88
CA THR A 56 2.82 -5.60 7.96
C THR A 56 2.42 -6.46 9.13
N LYS A 57 1.16 -6.43 9.56
CA LYS A 57 0.66 -7.25 10.68
C LYS A 57 0.77 -8.74 10.38
N GLU A 58 0.44 -9.18 9.17
CA GLU A 58 0.54 -10.60 8.82
C GLU A 58 2.00 -11.05 8.70
N LEU A 59 2.88 -10.25 8.10
CA LEU A 59 4.30 -10.55 8.02
C LEU A 59 4.95 -10.64 9.42
N GLN A 60 4.54 -9.78 10.36
CA GLN A 60 4.95 -9.88 11.76
C GLN A 60 4.43 -11.15 12.43
N SER A 61 3.19 -11.57 12.12
CA SER A 61 2.60 -12.85 12.58
C SER A 61 3.43 -14.04 12.07
N HIS A 62 3.80 -14.04 10.79
CA HIS A 62 4.64 -15.08 10.20
C HIS A 62 6.04 -15.14 10.85
N ALA A 63 6.67 -13.99 11.05
CA ALA A 63 7.97 -13.90 11.71
C ALA A 63 7.94 -14.46 13.14
N LYS A 64 6.87 -14.19 13.91
CA LYS A 64 6.68 -14.71 15.28
C LYS A 64 6.41 -16.21 15.31
N LYS A 65 5.67 -16.73 14.32
CA LYS A 65 5.28 -18.16 14.24
C LYS A 65 6.34 -19.05 13.58
N GLY A 66 7.42 -18.46 13.04
CA GLY A 66 8.44 -19.20 12.29
C GLY A 66 7.94 -19.79 10.97
N LEU A 67 6.86 -19.23 10.41
CA LEU A 67 6.31 -19.65 9.12
C LEU A 67 7.27 -19.21 8.01
N LYS A 68 7.91 -20.18 7.35
CA LYS A 68 8.85 -19.97 6.23
C LYS A 68 8.16 -20.05 4.88
#